data_AF-A0A924VXX2-F1
#
_entry.id   AF-A0A924VXX2-F1
#
_cell.length_a   1.000
_cell.length_b   1.000
_cell.length_c   1.000
_cell.angle_alpha   90.00
_cell.angle_beta   90.00
_cell.angle_gamma   90.00
#
_symmetry.space_group_name_H-M   'P 1'
#
loop_
_entity.id
_entity.type
_entity.pdbx_description
1 polymer ?
#
loop_
_entity_poly.entity_id
_entity_poly.type
_entity_poly.pdbx_seq_one_letter_code
_entity_poly.pdbx_strand_id
1 'polypeptide(L)'
;MRLVLAAAVATLAMCGLTYAQAPQSEMLYPRAALQEGIGGNVLVDCAVMADGGVACSVLSEEPSGRGFGDAVLTMSESWRMPTMDESGAPTAGRRVRRAIEFLPGPPPTVREPVNDGRVTNPYWAERPTARDFERHYPREALRRGVSGAAMLECIVNADGSLVCYVDEETPEGHGFGQAALRIAESFRIAPATRDGVPTSGGRVRVPIRFNTY
;
A
#
# COMPACT_ATOMS: atom_id res chain seq x y z
N MET A 1 47.43 -64.28 -35.23
CA MET A 1 46.94 -64.42 -33.85
C MET A 1 46.18 -63.14 -33.51
N ARG A 2 44.87 -63.24 -33.20
CA ARG A 2 44.00 -62.10 -32.86
C ARG A 2 44.42 -61.51 -31.50
N LEU A 3 44.41 -60.19 -31.38
CA LEU A 3 44.08 -59.51 -30.12
C LEU A 3 43.52 -58.12 -30.43
N VAL A 4 42.24 -57.97 -30.10
CA VAL A 4 41.50 -56.70 -30.04
C VAL A 4 41.82 -56.09 -28.68
N LEU A 5 42.14 -54.79 -28.61
CA LEU A 5 42.03 -54.01 -27.38
C LEU A 5 41.47 -52.63 -27.69
N ALA A 6 40.41 -52.32 -26.95
CA ALA A 6 39.47 -51.23 -27.16
C ALA A 6 40.05 -49.87 -26.75
N ALA A 7 39.63 -48.83 -27.48
CA ALA A 7 39.86 -47.44 -27.15
C ALA A 7 39.06 -47.06 -25.89
N ALA A 8 39.76 -46.63 -24.84
CA ALA A 8 39.14 -45.94 -23.72
C ALA A 8 39.04 -44.44 -24.06
N VAL A 9 37.86 -44.01 -24.49
CA VAL A 9 37.52 -42.58 -24.57
C VAL A 9 37.34 -42.10 -23.14
N ALA A 10 38.30 -41.30 -22.65
CA ALA A 10 38.17 -40.61 -21.37
C ALA A 10 37.13 -39.49 -21.53
N THR A 11 35.91 -39.76 -21.07
CA THR A 11 34.85 -38.76 -20.92
C THR A 11 35.24 -37.80 -19.80
N LEU A 12 35.64 -36.58 -20.17
CA LEU A 12 35.64 -35.43 -19.27
C LEU A 12 34.20 -35.21 -18.81
N ALA A 13 33.89 -35.59 -17.58
CA ALA A 13 32.65 -35.23 -16.93
C ALA A 13 32.65 -33.71 -16.70
N MET A 14 32.07 -32.97 -17.63
CA MET A 14 31.66 -31.58 -17.40
C MET A 14 30.54 -31.63 -16.36
N CYS A 15 30.90 -31.39 -15.10
CA CYS A 15 29.92 -31.12 -14.06
C CYS A 15 29.19 -29.83 -14.48
N GLY A 16 27.96 -29.98 -14.96
CA GLY A 16 27.14 -28.89 -15.45
C GLY A 16 26.86 -27.90 -14.33
N LEU A 17 27.60 -26.80 -14.30
CA LEU A 17 27.17 -25.57 -13.66
C LEU A 17 26.03 -24.99 -14.51
N THR A 18 24.84 -25.60 -14.44
CA THR A 18 23.60 -24.87 -14.72
C THR A 18 23.50 -23.82 -13.63
N TYR A 19 23.90 -22.59 -13.95
CA TYR A 19 23.47 -21.41 -13.23
C TYR A 19 21.95 -21.30 -13.41
N ALA A 20 21.20 -22.09 -12.65
CA ALA A 20 19.82 -21.78 -12.36
C ALA A 20 19.91 -20.43 -11.66
N GLN A 21 19.68 -19.35 -12.41
CA GLN A 21 19.39 -18.06 -11.83
C GLN A 21 18.23 -18.35 -10.89
N ALA A 22 18.51 -18.34 -9.58
CA ALA A 22 17.46 -18.24 -8.58
C ALA A 22 16.49 -17.17 -9.12
N PRO A 23 15.18 -17.45 -9.22
CA PRO A 23 14.23 -16.47 -9.73
C PRO A 23 14.53 -15.14 -9.02
N GLN A 24 14.57 -14.00 -9.72
CA GLN A 24 15.00 -12.73 -9.13
C GLN A 24 14.39 -12.45 -7.74
N SER A 25 13.18 -12.97 -7.47
CA SER A 25 12.53 -12.96 -6.16
C SER A 25 13.33 -13.63 -5.03
N GLU A 26 13.97 -14.78 -5.24
CA GLU A 26 14.82 -15.47 -4.23
C GLU A 26 16.05 -14.64 -3.86
N MET A 27 16.61 -13.91 -4.82
CA MET A 27 17.77 -13.05 -4.57
C MET A 27 17.40 -11.78 -3.81
N LEU A 28 16.17 -11.28 -4.01
CA LEU A 28 15.64 -10.11 -3.33
C LEU A 28 15.11 -10.44 -1.93
N TYR A 29 14.75 -11.69 -1.65
CA TYR A 29 14.20 -12.07 -0.35
C TYR A 29 15.26 -12.03 0.77
N PRO A 30 14.99 -11.43 1.94
CA PRO A 30 15.89 -11.51 3.09
C PRO A 30 16.10 -12.97 3.52
N ARG A 31 17.35 -13.46 3.49
CA ARG A 31 17.66 -14.89 3.71
C ARG A 31 17.12 -15.44 5.04
N ALA A 32 17.28 -14.69 6.14
CA ALA A 32 16.80 -15.13 7.45
C ALA A 32 15.27 -15.26 7.46
N ALA A 33 14.55 -14.27 6.91
CA ALA A 33 13.10 -14.32 6.81
C ALA A 33 12.63 -15.49 5.93
N LEU A 34 13.30 -15.75 4.80
CA LEU A 34 12.96 -16.88 3.93
C LEU A 34 13.16 -18.24 4.63
N GLN A 35 14.26 -18.40 5.36
CA GLN A 35 14.56 -19.63 6.12
C GLN A 35 13.57 -19.88 7.25
N GLU A 36 13.07 -18.81 7.89
CA GLU A 36 12.04 -18.87 8.93
C GLU A 36 10.62 -18.98 8.36
N GLY A 37 10.44 -18.92 7.04
CA GLY A 37 9.11 -18.94 6.40
C GLY A 37 8.29 -17.68 6.68
N ILE A 38 8.95 -16.54 6.90
CA ILE A 38 8.33 -15.25 7.25
C ILE A 38 8.11 -14.43 5.98
N GLY A 39 6.86 -14.02 5.75
CA GLY A 39 6.47 -13.01 4.78
C GLY A 39 6.50 -11.60 5.35
N GLY A 40 6.35 -10.60 4.48
CA GLY A 40 6.28 -9.21 4.91
C GLY A 40 5.76 -8.26 3.85
N ASN A 41 5.33 -7.09 4.30
CA ASN A 41 4.86 -6.00 3.46
C ASN A 41 5.71 -4.76 3.73
N VAL A 42 6.16 -4.12 2.67
CA VAL A 42 6.97 -2.91 2.75
C VAL A 42 6.28 -1.81 1.97
N LEU A 43 6.08 -0.66 2.60
CA LEU A 43 5.67 0.57 1.94
C LEU A 43 6.87 1.51 1.84
N VAL A 44 7.19 1.92 0.62
CA VAL A 44 8.19 2.97 0.36
C VAL A 44 7.53 4.21 -0.22
N ASP A 45 8.11 5.37 0.08
CA ASP A 45 7.79 6.65 -0.53
C ASP A 45 8.97 7.11 -1.37
N CYS A 46 8.71 7.34 -2.65
CA CYS A 46 9.73 7.53 -3.67
C CYS A 46 9.56 8.89 -4.34
N ALA A 47 10.62 9.70 -4.33
CA ALA A 47 10.69 10.91 -5.14
C ALA A 47 11.20 10.56 -6.55
N VAL A 48 10.49 10.99 -7.59
CA VAL A 48 10.92 10.83 -8.98
C VAL A 48 12.08 11.77 -9.28
N MET A 49 13.18 11.24 -9.81
CA MET A 49 14.36 12.00 -10.21
C MET A 49 14.23 12.50 -11.65
N ALA A 50 15.06 13.49 -12.03
CA ALA A 50 15.01 14.10 -13.36
C ALA A 50 15.32 13.12 -14.50
N ASP A 51 16.11 12.10 -14.23
CA ASP A 51 16.47 11.01 -15.16
C ASP A 51 15.41 9.89 -15.20
N GLY A 52 14.29 10.05 -14.48
CA GLY A 52 13.25 9.04 -14.34
C GLY A 52 13.57 7.95 -13.32
N GLY A 53 14.73 7.98 -12.66
CA GLY A 53 15.00 7.14 -11.50
C GLY A 53 14.13 7.53 -10.30
N VAL A 54 14.26 6.80 -9.20
CA VAL A 54 13.57 7.11 -7.95
C VAL A 54 14.53 7.12 -6.76
N ALA A 55 14.30 8.04 -5.84
CA ALA A 55 14.93 8.06 -4.52
C ALA A 55 13.87 7.68 -3.48
N CYS A 56 13.95 6.44 -2.97
CA CYS A 56 12.96 5.87 -2.07
C CYS A 56 13.42 5.87 -0.61
N SER A 57 12.46 6.01 0.30
CA SER A 57 12.62 5.80 1.74
C SER A 57 11.53 4.88 2.27
N VAL A 58 11.88 3.98 3.20
CA VAL A 58 10.92 3.09 3.85
C VAL A 58 9.98 3.90 4.75
N LEU A 59 8.68 3.80 4.49
CA LEU A 59 7.63 4.33 5.38
C LEU A 59 7.21 3.29 6.42
N SER A 60 7.05 2.03 6.02
CA SER A 60 6.73 0.92 6.92
C SER A 60 7.31 -0.39 6.42
N GLU A 61 7.76 -1.22 7.34
CA GLU A 61 8.12 -2.61 7.13
C GLU A 61 7.38 -3.45 8.17
N GLU A 62 6.55 -4.38 7.71
CA GLU A 62 5.80 -5.29 8.57
C GLU A 62 6.09 -6.74 8.16
N PRO A 63 6.60 -7.60 9.05
CA PRO A 63 7.09 -7.30 10.39
C PRO A 63 8.39 -6.48 10.38
N SER A 64 8.48 -5.51 11.27
CA SER A 64 9.63 -4.60 11.33
C SER A 64 10.96 -5.32 11.63
N GLY A 65 12.03 -4.86 10.99
CA GLY A 65 13.40 -5.31 11.29
C GLY A 65 13.76 -6.70 10.74
N ARG A 66 13.06 -7.18 9.72
CA ARG A 66 13.36 -8.44 9.03
C ARG A 66 14.22 -8.25 7.77
N GLY A 67 14.49 -7.00 7.40
CA GLY A 67 15.36 -6.64 6.26
C GLY A 67 14.60 -6.54 4.94
N PHE A 68 13.27 -6.55 4.97
CA PHE A 68 12.47 -6.38 3.76
C PHE A 68 12.62 -4.96 3.21
N GLY A 69 12.74 -3.94 4.07
CA GLY A 69 12.96 -2.55 3.67
C GLY A 69 14.22 -2.39 2.82
N ASP A 70 15.35 -2.91 3.29
CA ASP A 70 16.64 -2.86 2.58
C ASP A 70 16.57 -3.60 1.23
N ALA A 71 15.87 -4.73 1.19
CA ALA A 71 15.61 -5.46 -0.05
C ALA A 71 14.82 -4.61 -1.07
N VAL A 72 13.78 -3.89 -0.62
CA VAL A 72 13.00 -3.00 -1.49
C VAL A 72 13.81 -1.79 -1.94
N LEU A 73 14.63 -1.19 -1.06
CA LEU A 73 15.50 -0.08 -1.44
C LEU A 73 16.49 -0.51 -2.53
N THR A 74 17.12 -1.67 -2.38
CA THR A 74 18.02 -2.26 -3.40
C THR A 74 17.28 -2.52 -4.72
N MET A 75 16.09 -3.10 -4.65
CA MET A 75 15.25 -3.32 -5.84
C MET A 75 14.88 -1.99 -6.53
N SER A 76 14.61 -0.95 -5.75
CA SER A 76 14.15 0.35 -6.25
C SER A 76 15.17 1.10 -7.09
N GLU A 77 16.47 0.76 -6.98
CA GLU A 77 17.53 1.34 -7.82
C GLU A 77 17.29 1.10 -9.32
N SER A 78 16.60 0.02 -9.66
CA SER A 78 16.23 -0.34 -11.04
C SER A 78 14.91 0.28 -11.51
N TRP A 79 14.11 0.86 -10.61
CA TRP A 79 12.80 1.39 -10.95
C TRP A 79 12.92 2.65 -11.79
N ARG A 80 12.06 2.75 -12.81
CA ARG A 80 11.98 3.91 -13.71
C ARG A 80 10.55 4.40 -13.80
N MET A 81 10.39 5.71 -13.68
CA MET A 81 9.13 6.42 -13.83
C MET A 81 9.18 7.26 -15.12
N PRO A 82 8.04 7.47 -15.80
CA PRO A 82 7.97 8.40 -16.92
C PRO A 82 8.51 9.76 -16.49
N THR A 83 9.35 10.40 -17.31
CA THR A 83 9.90 11.73 -17.01
C THR A 83 8.90 12.87 -17.29
N MET A 84 7.85 12.57 -18.05
CA MET A 84 6.73 13.45 -18.35
C MET A 84 5.41 12.70 -18.09
N ASP A 85 4.38 13.41 -17.65
CA ASP A 85 3.03 12.87 -17.59
C ASP A 85 2.27 13.03 -18.92
N GLU A 86 1.02 12.57 -18.96
CA GLU A 86 0.17 12.60 -20.16
C GLU A 86 -0.07 14.01 -20.71
N SER A 87 0.06 15.05 -19.88
CA SER A 87 -0.07 16.45 -20.27
C SER A 87 1.24 17.06 -20.79
N GLY A 88 2.35 16.33 -20.70
CA GLY A 88 3.69 16.80 -21.01
C GLY A 88 4.36 17.55 -19.85
N ALA A 89 3.81 17.52 -18.64
CA ALA A 89 4.43 18.15 -17.48
C ALA A 89 5.54 17.25 -16.89
N PRO A 90 6.67 17.81 -16.42
CA PRO A 90 7.74 17.03 -15.79
C PRO A 90 7.25 16.30 -14.54
N THR A 91 7.69 15.05 -14.38
CA THR A 91 7.35 14.25 -13.19
C THR A 91 8.38 14.34 -12.07
N ALA A 92 9.56 14.91 -12.35
CA ALA A 92 10.61 15.08 -11.37
C ALA A 92 10.09 15.81 -10.12
N GLY A 93 10.44 15.30 -8.93
CA GLY A 93 9.95 15.80 -7.64
C GLY A 93 8.58 15.27 -7.22
N ARG A 94 7.81 14.64 -8.12
CA ARG A 94 6.57 13.95 -7.72
C ARG A 94 6.91 12.81 -6.77
N ARG A 95 6.04 12.58 -5.79
CA ARG A 95 6.16 11.46 -4.85
C ARG A 95 5.19 10.35 -5.20
N VAL A 96 5.66 9.11 -5.17
CA VAL A 96 4.84 7.92 -5.38
C VAL A 96 5.09 6.93 -4.26
N ARG A 97 4.01 6.37 -3.73
CA ARG A 97 4.08 5.28 -2.75
C ARG A 97 3.95 3.94 -3.45
N ARG A 98 4.86 3.03 -3.16
CA ARG A 98 4.85 1.66 -3.71
C ARG A 98 4.82 0.69 -2.53
N ALA A 99 3.97 -0.32 -2.60
CA ALA A 99 4.01 -1.43 -1.67
C ALA A 99 4.54 -2.68 -2.34
N ILE A 100 5.31 -3.44 -1.58
CA ILE A 100 5.90 -4.70 -2.00
C ILE A 100 5.59 -5.76 -0.95
N GLU A 101 5.00 -6.85 -1.40
CA GLU A 101 4.64 -8.03 -0.62
C GLU A 101 5.66 -9.14 -0.88
N PHE A 102 6.21 -9.70 0.19
CA PHE A 102 7.11 -10.85 0.23
C PHE A 102 6.33 -12.06 0.73
N LEU A 103 6.21 -13.09 -0.11
CA LEU A 103 5.54 -14.34 0.22
C LEU A 103 6.55 -15.49 0.25
N PRO A 104 6.69 -16.21 1.38
CA PRO A 104 7.74 -17.21 1.60
C PRO A 104 7.46 -18.57 0.94
N GLY A 105 6.44 -18.68 0.08
CA GLY A 105 5.99 -19.95 -0.51
C GLY A 105 7.09 -20.70 -1.27
N PRO A 106 6.82 -21.92 -1.75
CA PRO A 106 7.65 -22.57 -2.75
C PRO A 106 7.05 -22.39 -4.17
N PRO A 107 7.66 -21.60 -5.08
CA PRO A 107 8.81 -20.70 -4.88
C PRO A 107 8.42 -19.39 -4.17
N PRO A 108 9.38 -18.68 -3.55
CA PRO A 108 9.07 -17.41 -2.89
C PRO A 108 8.78 -16.35 -3.94
N THR A 109 7.85 -15.46 -3.62
CA THR A 109 7.43 -14.40 -4.55
C THR A 109 7.58 -13.03 -3.90
N VAL A 110 7.99 -12.07 -4.71
CA VAL A 110 8.08 -10.65 -4.36
C VAL A 110 7.26 -9.91 -5.41
N ARG A 111 6.21 -9.21 -4.98
CA ARG A 111 5.25 -8.59 -5.90
C ARG A 111 4.66 -7.30 -5.34
N GLU A 112 4.10 -6.46 -6.19
CA GLU A 112 3.19 -5.42 -5.72
C GLU A 112 1.85 -6.07 -5.31
N PRO A 113 1.27 -5.72 -4.16
CA PRO A 113 -0.01 -6.28 -3.74
C PRO A 113 -1.12 -5.80 -4.68
N VAL A 114 -2.08 -6.68 -4.95
CA VAL A 114 -3.28 -6.32 -5.71
C VAL A 114 -4.16 -5.45 -4.81
N ASN A 115 -4.10 -4.13 -5.01
CA ASN A 115 -5.01 -3.20 -4.36
C ASN A 115 -6.29 -3.13 -5.21
N ASP A 116 -7.40 -3.67 -4.71
CA ASP A 116 -8.73 -3.54 -5.35
C ASP A 116 -9.29 -2.11 -5.24
N GLY A 117 -8.47 -1.19 -4.71
CA GLY A 117 -8.79 0.19 -4.45
C GLY A 117 -9.69 0.34 -3.23
N ARG A 118 -9.79 -0.65 -2.33
CA ARG A 118 -10.52 -0.54 -1.07
C ARG A 118 -9.58 -0.63 0.11
N VAL A 119 -9.69 0.35 1.01
CA VAL A 119 -8.98 0.35 2.29
C VAL A 119 -9.87 -0.34 3.32
N THR A 120 -9.58 -1.60 3.59
CA THR A 120 -10.22 -2.36 4.67
C THR A 120 -9.38 -2.21 5.95
N ASN A 121 -10.05 -1.96 7.09
CA ASN A 121 -9.41 -1.77 8.39
C ASN A 121 -8.29 -0.68 8.44
N PRO A 122 -8.62 0.59 8.09
CA PRO A 122 -7.64 1.67 8.16
C PRO A 122 -7.22 1.96 9.61
N TYR A 123 -5.98 2.40 9.77
CA TYR A 123 -5.56 3.07 10.99
C TYR A 123 -5.88 4.58 10.89
N TRP A 124 -6.65 5.08 11.85
CA TRP A 124 -7.04 6.48 11.93
C TRP A 124 -5.96 7.27 12.66
N ALA A 125 -5.18 8.05 11.91
CA ALA A 125 -4.16 8.94 12.46
C ALA A 125 -4.80 10.12 13.22
N GLU A 126 -5.89 10.66 12.68
CA GLU A 126 -6.67 11.71 13.32
C GLU A 126 -8.17 11.41 13.19
N ARG A 127 -8.92 11.80 14.21
CA ARG A 127 -10.37 11.60 14.31
C ARG A 127 -11.03 12.90 14.78
N PRO A 128 -12.26 13.18 14.34
CA PRO A 128 -13.03 14.32 14.83
C PRO A 128 -13.27 14.23 16.33
N THR A 129 -13.37 15.40 16.95
CA THR A 129 -13.65 15.60 18.37
C THR A 129 -15.15 15.81 18.61
N ALA A 130 -15.59 15.68 19.86
CA ALA A 130 -16.99 16.00 20.22
C ALA A 130 -17.41 17.42 19.79
N ARG A 131 -16.48 18.38 19.86
CA ARG A 131 -16.71 19.76 19.42
C ARG A 131 -16.99 19.88 17.93
N ASP A 132 -16.40 19.00 17.10
CA ASP A 132 -16.67 18.97 15.66
C ASP A 132 -18.10 18.51 15.39
N PHE A 133 -18.57 17.50 16.13
CA PHE A 133 -19.96 17.05 16.07
C PHE A 133 -20.93 18.14 16.54
N GLU A 134 -20.67 18.79 17.67
CA GLU A 134 -21.51 19.89 18.17
C GLU A 134 -21.60 21.05 17.17
N ARG A 135 -20.48 21.42 16.56
CA ARG A 135 -20.41 22.52 15.58
C ARG A 135 -21.20 22.21 14.31
N HIS A 136 -21.16 20.95 13.86
CA HIS A 136 -21.70 20.55 12.57
C HIS A 136 -23.06 19.86 12.63
N TYR A 137 -23.60 19.58 13.83
CA TYR A 137 -24.93 19.00 13.98
C TYR A 137 -26.00 19.83 13.22
N PRO A 138 -26.85 19.21 12.39
CA PRO A 138 -27.93 19.92 11.70
C PRO A 138 -28.88 20.62 12.69
N ARG A 139 -28.94 21.96 12.64
CA ARG A 139 -29.67 22.77 13.64
C ARG A 139 -31.15 22.40 13.78
N GLU A 140 -31.82 22.07 12.68
CA GLU A 140 -33.24 21.70 12.72
C GLU A 140 -33.46 20.31 13.34
N ALA A 141 -32.60 19.33 12.99
CA ALA A 141 -32.65 18.00 13.60
C ALA A 141 -32.38 18.09 15.11
N LEU A 142 -31.38 18.87 15.53
CA LEU A 142 -31.06 19.08 16.94
C LEU A 142 -32.23 19.70 17.70
N ARG A 143 -32.86 20.76 17.15
CA ARG A 143 -34.05 21.39 17.77
C ARG A 143 -35.21 20.43 17.95
N ARG A 144 -35.36 19.46 17.04
CA ARG A 144 -36.43 18.46 17.05
C ARG A 144 -36.08 17.20 17.83
N GLY A 145 -34.88 17.10 18.41
CA GLY A 145 -34.44 15.89 19.11
C GLY A 145 -34.25 14.69 18.17
N VAL A 146 -33.97 14.92 16.88
CA VAL A 146 -33.83 13.87 15.88
C VAL A 146 -32.36 13.45 15.79
N SER A 147 -32.08 12.19 16.11
CA SER A 147 -30.79 11.54 15.84
C SER A 147 -30.72 11.01 14.42
N GLY A 148 -29.52 10.78 13.91
CA GLY A 148 -29.32 10.28 12.56
C GLY A 148 -27.90 9.83 12.26
N ALA A 149 -27.67 9.45 11.02
CA ALA A 149 -26.40 8.98 10.52
C ALA A 149 -26.22 9.35 9.05
N ALA A 150 -24.95 9.36 8.63
CA ALA A 150 -24.61 9.38 7.22
C ALA A 150 -23.48 8.37 6.96
N MET A 151 -23.59 7.66 5.85
CA MET A 151 -22.50 6.87 5.29
C MET A 151 -21.80 7.71 4.23
N LEU A 152 -20.48 7.87 4.38
CA LEU A 152 -19.65 8.50 3.38
C LEU A 152 -18.82 7.45 2.65
N GLU A 153 -18.64 7.67 1.35
CA GLU A 153 -17.62 6.98 0.55
C GLU A 153 -16.52 8.00 0.26
N CYS A 154 -15.28 7.65 0.59
CA CYS A 154 -14.16 8.58 0.59
C CYS A 154 -12.97 8.02 -0.17
N ILE A 155 -12.23 8.89 -0.85
CA ILE A 155 -10.91 8.60 -1.41
C ILE A 155 -9.85 9.14 -0.46
N VAL A 156 -8.83 8.34 -0.16
CA VAL A 156 -7.72 8.73 0.71
C VAL A 156 -6.63 9.43 -0.12
N ASN A 157 -6.30 10.68 0.22
CA ASN A 157 -5.20 11.41 -0.39
C ASN A 157 -3.84 10.91 0.12
N ALA A 158 -2.76 11.31 -0.55
CA ALA A 158 -1.40 10.96 -0.13
C ALA A 158 -1.05 11.47 1.29
N ASP A 159 -1.60 12.61 1.72
CA ASP A 159 -1.41 13.14 3.07
C ASP A 159 -2.33 12.51 4.13
N GLY A 160 -3.15 11.52 3.74
CA GLY A 160 -4.12 10.88 4.60
C GLY A 160 -5.44 11.65 4.76
N SER A 161 -5.58 12.84 4.18
CA SER A 161 -6.86 13.55 4.13
C SER A 161 -7.87 12.81 3.27
N LEU A 162 -9.16 13.06 3.49
CA LEU A 162 -10.24 12.38 2.79
C LEU A 162 -10.98 13.33 1.84
N VAL A 163 -11.23 12.85 0.63
CA VAL A 163 -12.20 13.46 -0.28
C VAL A 163 -13.44 12.58 -0.28
N CYS A 164 -14.52 13.06 0.33
CA CYS A 164 -15.72 12.27 0.58
C CYS A 164 -16.93 12.75 -0.21
N TYR A 165 -17.85 11.84 -0.49
CA TYR A 165 -19.21 12.12 -0.91
C TYR A 165 -20.20 11.33 -0.05
N VAL A 166 -21.44 11.82 0.01
CA VAL A 166 -22.52 11.16 0.75
C VAL A 166 -23.01 9.98 -0.08
N ASP A 167 -22.93 8.78 0.51
CA ASP A 167 -23.47 7.54 -0.05
C ASP A 167 -24.91 7.34 0.45
N GLU A 168 -25.13 7.53 1.76
CA GLU A 168 -26.43 7.37 2.39
C GLU A 168 -26.63 8.38 3.54
N GLU A 169 -27.88 8.82 3.75
CA GLU A 169 -28.30 9.64 4.88
C GLU A 169 -29.52 9.00 5.55
N THR A 170 -29.57 8.98 6.88
CA THR A 170 -30.73 8.47 7.61
C THR A 170 -31.01 9.30 8.87
N PRO A 171 -32.23 9.85 9.06
CA PRO A 171 -33.31 9.94 8.07
C PRO A 171 -32.96 10.90 6.94
N GLU A 172 -33.46 10.63 5.73
CA GLU A 172 -33.19 11.47 4.56
C GLU A 172 -33.70 12.91 4.72
N GLY A 173 -32.96 13.88 4.18
CA GLY A 173 -33.38 15.28 4.13
C GLY A 173 -33.25 16.05 5.44
N HIS A 174 -32.61 15.48 6.46
CA HIS A 174 -32.35 16.14 7.74
C HIS A 174 -31.01 16.89 7.79
N GLY A 175 -30.18 16.74 6.76
CA GLY A 175 -28.91 17.43 6.58
C GLY A 175 -27.72 16.70 7.21
N PHE A 176 -27.87 15.44 7.63
CA PHE A 176 -26.79 14.67 8.24
C PHE A 176 -25.66 14.37 7.26
N GLY A 177 -25.95 14.20 5.96
CA GLY A 177 -24.92 13.99 4.94
C GLY A 177 -23.99 15.19 4.80
N GLN A 178 -24.55 16.40 4.71
CA GLN A 178 -23.76 17.63 4.63
C GLN A 178 -22.97 17.91 5.91
N ALA A 179 -23.56 17.63 7.07
CA ALA A 179 -22.86 17.70 8.35
C ALA A 179 -21.70 16.70 8.42
N ALA A 180 -21.91 15.46 7.94
CA ALA A 180 -20.91 14.42 7.92
C ALA A 180 -19.72 14.78 7.01
N LEU A 181 -19.96 15.39 5.85
CA LEU A 181 -18.87 15.88 4.98
C LEU A 181 -17.97 16.90 5.70
N ARG A 182 -18.56 17.82 6.47
CA ARG A 182 -17.80 18.81 7.25
C ARG A 182 -16.99 18.16 8.37
N ILE A 183 -17.53 17.13 9.01
CA ILE A 183 -16.82 16.33 10.02
C ILE A 183 -15.70 15.50 9.36
N ALA A 184 -15.92 15.03 8.13
CA ALA A 184 -14.96 14.22 7.38
C ALA A 184 -13.62 14.94 7.15
N GLU A 185 -13.63 16.28 7.03
CA GLU A 185 -12.45 17.13 6.87
C GLU A 185 -11.43 16.98 8.02
N SER A 186 -11.87 16.56 9.22
CA SER A 186 -11.01 16.36 10.40
C SER A 186 -10.43 14.95 10.51
N PHE A 187 -10.79 14.01 9.64
CA PHE A 187 -10.20 12.68 9.66
C PHE A 187 -8.85 12.66 8.93
N ARG A 188 -7.92 11.86 9.45
CA ARG A 188 -6.72 11.44 8.71
C ARG A 188 -6.56 9.93 8.81
N ILE A 189 -6.27 9.29 7.68
CA ILE A 189 -5.89 7.87 7.60
C ILE A 189 -4.38 7.77 7.50
N ALA A 190 -3.77 6.83 8.23
CA ALA A 190 -2.33 6.61 8.13
C ALA A 190 -1.93 6.11 6.73
N PRO A 191 -0.68 6.34 6.28
CA PRO A 191 -0.20 5.97 4.95
C PRO A 191 -0.33 4.49 4.58
N ALA A 192 -0.36 3.61 5.58
CA ALA A 192 -0.50 2.17 5.42
C ALA A 192 -1.57 1.59 6.36
N THR A 193 -2.19 0.49 5.94
CA THR A 193 -2.95 -0.39 6.84
C THR A 193 -2.01 -1.12 7.79
N ARG A 194 -2.57 -1.88 8.75
CA ARG A 194 -1.78 -2.74 9.65
C ARG A 194 -0.96 -3.78 8.91
N ASP A 195 -1.41 -4.19 7.72
CA ASP A 195 -0.74 -5.18 6.89
C ASP A 195 0.27 -4.53 5.93
N GLY A 196 0.62 -3.24 6.11
CA GLY A 196 1.60 -2.55 5.27
C GLY A 196 1.08 -2.16 3.88
N VAL A 197 -0.23 -2.28 3.62
CA VAL A 197 -0.84 -1.93 2.33
C VAL A 197 -1.03 -0.41 2.24
N PRO A 198 -0.68 0.25 1.12
CA PRO A 198 -0.85 1.70 0.97
C PRO A 198 -2.32 2.07 1.01
N THR A 199 -2.65 3.14 1.73
CA THR A 199 -4.02 3.66 1.81
C THR A 199 -4.31 4.71 0.75
N SER A 200 -3.29 5.46 0.30
CA SER A 200 -3.43 6.54 -0.68
C SER A 200 -3.99 6.05 -2.02
N GLY A 201 -4.97 6.76 -2.56
CA GLY A 201 -5.73 6.38 -3.76
C GLY A 201 -6.80 5.32 -3.50
N GLY A 202 -6.81 4.70 -2.31
CA GLY A 202 -7.82 3.74 -1.91
C GLY A 202 -9.13 4.42 -1.50
N ARG A 203 -10.22 3.65 -1.58
CA ARG A 203 -11.58 4.04 -1.17
C ARG A 203 -11.93 3.46 0.19
N VAL A 204 -12.59 4.23 1.03
CA VAL A 204 -12.99 3.84 2.39
C VAL A 204 -14.41 4.31 2.69
N ARG A 205 -15.18 3.48 3.40
CA ARG A 205 -16.50 3.84 3.93
C ARG A 205 -16.38 4.39 5.34
N VAL A 206 -16.96 5.56 5.58
CA VAL A 206 -16.88 6.26 6.87
C VAL A 206 -18.29 6.48 7.42
N PRO A 207 -18.74 5.66 8.40
CA PRO A 207 -20.02 5.88 9.05
C PRO A 207 -19.90 7.01 10.10
N ILE A 208 -20.72 8.04 9.96
CA ILE A 208 -20.84 9.15 10.93
C ILE A 208 -22.21 9.06 11.61
N ARG A 209 -22.23 9.07 12.95
CA ARG A 209 -23.45 8.99 13.75
C ARG A 209 -23.63 10.24 14.59
N PHE A 210 -24.85 10.75 14.62
CA PHE A 210 -25.29 11.92 15.36
C PHE A 210 -26.34 11.48 16.37
N ASN A 211 -26.03 11.61 17.66
CA ASN A 211 -26.95 11.27 18.73
C ASN A 211 -27.38 12.54 19.46
N THR A 212 -28.65 12.63 19.82
CA THR A 212 -29.15 13.62 20.77
C THR A 212 -29.00 13.08 22.19
N TYR A 213 -28.58 13.93 23.12
CA TYR A 213 -28.44 13.61 24.55
C TYR A 213 -29.79 13.69 25.28
#